data_AF-A0A973MFX9-F1
#
_entry.id   AF-A0A973MFX9-F1
#
_cell.length_a   1.000
_cell.length_b   1.000
_cell.length_c   1.000
_cell.angle_alpha   90.00
_cell.angle_beta   90.00
_cell.angle_gamma   90.00
#
_symmetry.space_group_name_H-M   'P 1'
#
loop_
_entity.id
_entity.type
_entity.pdbx_description
1 polymer ?
#
loop_
_entity_poly.entity_id
_entity_poly.type
_entity_poly.pdbx_seq_one_letter_code
_entity_poly.pdbx_strand_id
1 'polypeptide(L)'
;MTEDEIVLITRYVRAVCPQQKIDEYTADTWEDFLLPYSVDETRAAIRAHITQGNAFISIGEIVAGIRKARNDRLSRHTEAEPPHGDFGDVSYKAALLDERKAIADGRAEPVALPALPPGQERAVYEGRGRALLQAVGRDPISRRPEFTAACPYCLAAPGHPCINGKGQRRRDAHPTRIEASRAVAAGEAPVDRHAVEIEQERRRAAARAHFEHLTDEDRAQLAEFEEQLRKEYADTDDAEDTE
;
A
#
# COMPACT_ATOMS: atom_id res chain seq x y z
N MET A 1 12.55 -15.69 -25.86
CA MET A 1 12.25 -16.84 -26.76
C MET A 1 12.30 -16.36 -28.21
N THR A 2 12.28 -17.28 -29.18
CA THR A 2 12.25 -17.02 -30.62
C THR A 2 10.83 -17.04 -31.19
N GLU A 3 10.63 -16.51 -32.40
CA GLU A 3 9.34 -16.53 -33.13
C GLU A 3 8.79 -17.96 -33.27
N ASP A 4 9.63 -18.90 -33.71
CA ASP A 4 9.25 -20.33 -33.84
C ASP A 4 8.77 -20.92 -32.50
N GLU A 5 9.45 -20.58 -31.40
CA GLU A 5 9.04 -21.01 -30.06
C GLU A 5 7.70 -20.41 -29.64
N ILE A 6 7.39 -19.18 -30.04
CA ILE A 6 6.09 -18.55 -29.77
C ILE A 6 4.98 -19.27 -30.54
N VAL A 7 5.22 -19.65 -31.80
CA VAL A 7 4.28 -20.49 -32.58
C VAL A 7 4.04 -21.83 -31.88
N LEU A 8 5.08 -22.44 -31.30
CA LEU A 8 4.91 -23.67 -30.50
C LEU A 8 4.11 -23.42 -29.22
N ILE A 9 4.29 -22.28 -28.55
CA ILE A 9 3.50 -21.88 -27.38
C ILE A 9 2.02 -21.69 -27.74
N THR A 10 1.70 -20.97 -28.82
CA THR A 10 0.29 -20.75 -29.20
C THR A 10 -0.40 -22.07 -29.60
N ARG A 11 0.32 -22.96 -30.30
CA ARG A 11 -0.15 -24.34 -30.57
C ARG A 11 -0.36 -25.14 -29.28
N TYR A 12 0.54 -24.99 -28.31
CA TYR A 12 0.39 -25.62 -27.00
C TYR A 12 -0.85 -25.10 -26.27
N VAL A 13 -1.09 -23.78 -26.25
CA VAL A 13 -2.31 -23.18 -25.68
C VAL A 13 -3.56 -23.71 -26.39
N ARG A 14 -3.57 -23.76 -27.73
CA ARG A 14 -4.70 -24.32 -28.49
C ARG A 14 -5.00 -25.78 -28.12
N ALA A 15 -3.97 -26.57 -27.84
CA ALA A 15 -4.12 -27.96 -27.45
C ALA A 15 -4.69 -28.11 -26.02
N VAL A 16 -4.27 -27.26 -25.07
CA VAL A 16 -4.77 -27.32 -23.68
C VAL A 16 -6.10 -26.59 -23.49
N CYS A 17 -6.39 -25.58 -24.31
CA CYS A 17 -7.60 -24.74 -24.30
C CYS A 17 -8.30 -24.79 -25.67
N PRO A 18 -8.92 -25.92 -26.06
CA PRO A 18 -9.45 -26.12 -27.41
C PRO A 18 -10.61 -25.16 -27.77
N GLN A 19 -11.26 -24.54 -26.78
CA GLN A 19 -12.33 -23.56 -26.99
C GLN A 19 -11.79 -22.17 -27.34
N GLN A 20 -10.51 -21.89 -27.06
CA GLN A 20 -9.88 -20.62 -27.33
C GLN A 20 -9.61 -20.47 -28.83
N LYS A 21 -10.12 -19.40 -29.43
CA LYS A 21 -9.86 -19.07 -30.83
C LYS A 21 -8.41 -18.63 -30.98
N ILE A 22 -7.59 -19.47 -31.58
CA ILE A 22 -6.20 -19.19 -31.96
C ILE A 22 -6.09 -19.39 -33.47
N ASP A 23 -5.74 -18.32 -34.15
CA ASP A 23 -5.55 -18.24 -35.60
C ASP A 23 -4.05 -18.10 -35.96
N GLU A 24 -3.76 -17.92 -37.24
CA GLU A 24 -2.41 -17.73 -37.75
C GLU A 24 -1.73 -16.43 -37.28
N TYR A 25 -2.47 -15.39 -36.92
CA TYR A 25 -1.93 -14.09 -36.50
C TYR A 25 -1.74 -13.97 -34.99
N THR A 26 -2.28 -14.92 -34.23
CA THR A 26 -2.19 -14.93 -32.77
C THR A 26 -0.74 -15.01 -32.29
N ALA A 27 0.12 -15.76 -33.00
CA ALA A 27 1.53 -15.89 -32.64
C ALA A 27 2.27 -14.55 -32.79
N ASP A 28 2.11 -13.87 -33.93
CA ASP A 28 2.71 -12.57 -34.21
C ASP A 28 2.28 -11.53 -33.15
N THR A 29 1.00 -11.54 -32.76
CA THR A 29 0.50 -10.63 -31.73
C THR A 29 1.08 -10.94 -30.34
N TRP A 30 1.39 -12.21 -30.07
CA TRP A 30 1.91 -12.64 -28.77
C TRP A 30 3.41 -12.41 -28.64
N GLU A 31 4.13 -12.28 -29.75
CA GLU A 31 5.56 -12.07 -29.79
C GLU A 31 6.00 -10.87 -28.96
N ASP A 32 5.37 -9.72 -29.15
CA ASP A 32 5.68 -8.45 -28.46
C ASP A 32 5.72 -8.59 -26.94
N PHE A 33 4.95 -9.53 -26.38
CA PHE A 33 4.83 -9.72 -24.94
C PHE A 33 5.62 -10.91 -24.41
N LEU A 34 5.82 -11.95 -25.23
CA LEU A 34 6.47 -13.18 -24.80
C LEU A 34 7.97 -13.23 -25.13
N LEU A 35 8.46 -12.42 -26.07
CA LEU A 35 9.87 -12.35 -26.45
C LEU A 35 10.85 -12.28 -25.25
N PRO A 36 10.58 -11.49 -24.19
CA PRO A 36 11.49 -11.38 -23.04
C PRO A 36 11.57 -12.63 -22.16
N TYR A 37 10.68 -13.60 -22.32
CA TYR A 37 10.54 -14.76 -21.44
C TYR A 37 11.09 -16.04 -22.09
N SER A 38 11.36 -17.05 -21.26
CA SER A 38 11.75 -18.38 -21.72
C SER A 38 10.53 -19.27 -22.00
N VAL A 39 10.70 -20.28 -22.86
CA VAL A 39 9.65 -21.27 -23.16
C VAL A 39 9.19 -22.00 -21.90
N ASP A 40 10.12 -22.36 -21.03
CA ASP A 40 9.82 -23.11 -19.81
C ASP A 40 9.00 -22.30 -18.81
N GLU A 41 9.31 -21.01 -18.61
CA GLU A 41 8.52 -20.12 -17.76
C GLU A 41 7.09 -19.97 -18.29
N THR A 42 6.95 -19.77 -19.60
CA THR A 42 5.65 -19.62 -20.25
C THR A 42 4.82 -20.90 -20.13
N ARG A 43 5.41 -22.07 -20.37
CA ARG A 43 4.71 -23.36 -20.21
C ARG A 43 4.32 -23.62 -18.75
N ALA A 44 5.18 -23.27 -17.79
CA ALA A 44 4.88 -23.40 -16.37
C ALA A 44 3.71 -22.50 -15.97
N ALA A 45 3.69 -21.25 -16.43
CA ALA A 45 2.60 -20.31 -16.17
C ALA A 45 1.26 -20.79 -16.77
N ILE A 46 1.27 -21.26 -18.03
CA ILE A 46 0.09 -21.84 -18.68
C ILE A 46 -0.42 -23.03 -17.86
N ARG A 47 0.44 -23.99 -17.52
CA ARG A 47 0.06 -25.18 -16.74
C ARG A 47 -0.56 -24.81 -15.40
N ALA A 48 0.08 -23.91 -14.66
CA ALA A 48 -0.42 -23.45 -13.35
C ALA A 48 -1.81 -22.82 -13.46
N HIS A 49 -2.08 -22.06 -14.53
CA HIS A 49 -3.38 -21.46 -14.79
C HIS A 49 -4.45 -22.51 -15.12
N ILE A 50 -4.14 -23.49 -15.96
CA ILE A 50 -5.07 -24.58 -16.30
C ILE A 50 -5.36 -25.49 -15.11
N THR A 51 -4.37 -25.77 -14.26
CA THR A 51 -4.56 -26.56 -13.03
C THR A 51 -5.53 -25.88 -12.04
N GLN A 52 -5.75 -24.57 -12.13
CA GLN A 52 -6.76 -23.86 -11.34
C GLN A 52 -8.19 -24.06 -11.88
N GLY A 53 -8.37 -24.80 -12.98
CA GLY A 53 -9.67 -25.10 -13.58
C GLY A 53 -10.12 -24.08 -14.64
N ASN A 54 -9.24 -23.17 -15.04
CA ASN A 54 -9.56 -22.17 -16.06
C ASN A 54 -9.55 -22.80 -17.47
N ALA A 55 -10.62 -22.64 -18.22
CA ALA A 55 -10.76 -23.17 -19.59
C ALA A 55 -10.14 -22.25 -20.67
N PHE A 56 -9.80 -21.02 -20.31
CA PHE A 56 -9.26 -19.98 -21.19
C PHE A 56 -8.04 -19.33 -20.54
N ILE A 57 -7.09 -18.87 -21.35
CA ILE A 57 -5.94 -18.11 -20.88
C ILE A 57 -5.58 -16.97 -21.83
N SER A 58 -5.54 -15.76 -21.28
CA SER A 58 -5.04 -14.58 -21.96
C SER A 58 -3.53 -14.46 -21.84
N ILE A 59 -2.91 -13.72 -22.76
CA ILE A 59 -1.48 -13.41 -22.68
C ILE A 59 -1.12 -12.63 -21.42
N GLY A 60 -2.02 -11.76 -20.94
CA GLY A 60 -1.84 -11.02 -19.70
C GLY A 60 -1.75 -11.93 -18.47
N GLU A 61 -2.55 -13.01 -18.43
CA GLU A 61 -2.50 -14.02 -17.36
C GLU A 61 -1.21 -14.84 -17.40
N ILE A 62 -0.71 -15.17 -18.59
CA ILE A 62 0.60 -15.83 -18.74
C ILE A 62 1.70 -14.93 -18.17
N VAL A 63 1.76 -13.66 -18.61
CA VAL A 63 2.77 -12.70 -18.14
C VAL A 63 2.65 -12.46 -16.63
N ALA A 64 1.44 -12.33 -16.10
CA ALA A 64 1.20 -12.21 -14.67
C ALA A 64 1.67 -13.45 -13.90
N GLY A 65 1.41 -14.64 -14.43
CA GLY A 65 1.88 -15.92 -13.87
C GLY A 65 3.40 -16.01 -13.82
N ILE A 66 4.09 -15.65 -14.91
CA ILE A 66 5.56 -15.60 -14.96
C ILE A 66 6.08 -14.61 -13.92
N ARG A 67 5.58 -13.36 -13.91
CA ARG A 67 6.00 -12.33 -12.94
C ARG A 67 5.80 -12.79 -11.49
N LYS A 68 4.67 -13.44 -11.21
CA LYS A 68 4.39 -14.02 -9.89
C LYS A 68 5.44 -15.07 -9.51
N ALA A 69 5.78 -15.99 -10.43
CA ALA A 69 6.79 -17.01 -10.20
C ALA A 69 8.20 -16.42 -10.00
N ARG A 70 8.57 -15.38 -10.76
CA ARG A 70 9.83 -14.65 -10.58
C ARG A 70 9.90 -13.96 -9.23
N ASN A 71 8.83 -13.25 -8.85
CA ASN A 71 8.73 -12.58 -7.56
C ASN A 71 8.77 -13.56 -6.40
N ASP A 72 8.14 -14.73 -6.53
CA ASP A 72 8.21 -15.79 -5.52
C ASP A 72 9.64 -16.28 -5.31
N ARG A 73 10.39 -16.57 -6.39
CA ARG A 73 11.82 -16.93 -6.31
C ARG A 73 12.65 -15.85 -5.63
N LEU A 74 12.48 -14.59 -6.07
CA LEU A 74 13.20 -13.46 -5.49
C LEU A 74 12.85 -13.23 -4.02
N SER A 75 11.60 -13.44 -3.63
CA SER A 75 11.16 -13.24 -2.24
C SER A 75 11.78 -14.24 -1.25
N ARG A 76 12.23 -15.40 -1.76
CA ARG A 76 12.92 -16.44 -1.00
C ARG A 76 14.44 -16.26 -0.98
N HIS A 77 14.98 -15.34 -1.77
CA HIS A 77 16.41 -15.13 -1.93
C HIS A 77 16.95 -14.07 -0.96
N THR A 78 18.14 -14.32 -0.44
CA THR A 78 18.97 -13.33 0.28
C THR A 78 20.17 -12.97 -0.57
N GLU A 79 20.34 -11.68 -0.80
CA GLU A 79 21.48 -11.14 -1.55
C GLU A 79 22.79 -11.32 -0.80
N ALA A 80 23.87 -11.56 -1.54
CA ALA A 80 25.21 -11.64 -0.97
C ALA A 80 25.65 -10.29 -0.41
N GLU A 81 26.24 -10.29 0.80
CA GLU A 81 26.80 -9.09 1.40
C GLU A 81 28.00 -8.59 0.57
N PRO A 82 28.14 -7.28 0.32
CA PRO A 82 29.30 -6.75 -0.38
C PRO A 82 30.59 -7.12 0.36
N PRO A 83 31.71 -7.38 -0.35
CA PRO A 83 33.01 -7.58 0.28
C PRO A 83 33.36 -6.40 1.20
N HIS A 84 33.96 -6.71 2.35
CA HIS A 84 34.29 -5.68 3.34
C HIS A 84 35.22 -4.61 2.76
N GLY A 85 34.79 -3.35 2.78
CA GLY A 85 35.54 -2.21 2.22
C GLY A 85 35.13 -1.81 0.80
N ASP A 86 34.23 -2.56 0.15
CA ASP A 86 33.57 -2.12 -1.06
C ASP A 86 32.36 -1.24 -0.71
N PHE A 87 32.45 0.04 -1.07
CA PHE A 87 31.38 1.03 -0.82
C PHE A 87 30.37 1.14 -1.97
N GLY A 88 30.29 0.11 -2.82
CA GLY A 88 29.32 0.03 -3.90
C GLY A 88 29.91 0.40 -5.25
N ASP A 89 31.05 -0.20 -5.58
CA ASP A 89 31.62 -0.16 -6.92
C ASP A 89 30.57 -0.59 -7.98
N VAL A 90 30.69 -0.02 -9.18
CA VAL A 90 29.82 -0.31 -10.33
C VAL A 90 29.82 -1.80 -10.64
N SER A 91 30.96 -2.47 -10.40
CA SER A 91 31.16 -3.91 -10.59
C SER A 91 30.25 -4.75 -9.68
N TYR A 92 30.16 -4.44 -8.38
CA TYR A 92 29.30 -5.16 -7.44
C TYR A 92 27.82 -5.00 -7.80
N LYS A 93 27.38 -3.79 -8.18
CA LYS A 93 25.98 -3.57 -8.58
C LYS A 93 25.60 -4.37 -9.82
N ALA A 94 26.50 -4.43 -10.82
CA ALA A 94 26.27 -5.24 -12.01
C ALA A 94 26.15 -6.74 -11.65
N ALA A 95 27.05 -7.26 -10.82
CA ALA A 95 27.01 -8.64 -10.35
C ALA A 95 25.71 -8.96 -9.59
N LEU A 96 25.25 -8.06 -8.72
CA LEU A 96 24.00 -8.22 -7.98
C LEU A 96 22.76 -8.23 -8.88
N LEU A 97 22.74 -7.39 -9.92
CA LEU A 97 21.66 -7.38 -10.92
C LEU A 97 21.66 -8.66 -11.76
N ASP A 98 22.84 -9.15 -12.14
CA ASP A 98 22.98 -10.39 -12.89
C ASP A 98 22.57 -11.61 -12.05
N GLU A 99 22.92 -11.65 -10.77
CA GLU A 99 22.47 -12.68 -9.82
C GLU A 99 20.95 -12.66 -9.66
N ARG A 100 20.35 -11.49 -9.36
CA ARG A 100 18.90 -11.34 -9.25
C ARG A 100 18.19 -11.75 -10.54
N LYS A 101 18.74 -11.39 -11.71
CA LYS A 101 18.21 -11.80 -13.00
C LYS A 101 18.29 -13.32 -13.18
N ALA A 102 19.42 -13.95 -12.84
CA ALA A 102 19.57 -15.40 -12.93
C ALA A 102 18.57 -16.15 -12.03
N ILE A 103 18.34 -15.67 -10.81
CA ILE A 103 17.35 -16.25 -9.88
C ILE A 103 15.93 -16.00 -10.37
N ALA A 104 15.63 -14.78 -10.82
CA ALA A 104 14.34 -14.45 -11.39
C ALA A 104 14.02 -15.35 -12.59
N ASP A 105 14.97 -15.56 -13.51
CA ASP A 105 14.82 -16.43 -14.66
C ASP A 105 14.82 -17.93 -14.30
N GLY A 106 15.12 -18.31 -13.05
CA GLY A 106 15.24 -19.71 -12.61
C GLY A 106 16.51 -20.42 -13.08
N ARG A 107 17.53 -19.66 -13.53
CA ARG A 107 18.86 -20.18 -13.89
C ARG A 107 19.78 -20.38 -12.69
N ALA A 108 19.42 -19.81 -11.54
CA ALA A 108 20.10 -19.99 -10.26
C ALA A 108 19.06 -20.25 -9.16
N GLU A 109 19.43 -21.08 -8.18
CA GLU A 109 18.58 -21.37 -7.03
C GLU A 109 18.62 -20.21 -6.02
N PRO A 110 17.47 -19.81 -5.45
CA PRO A 110 17.43 -18.82 -4.38
C PRO A 110 18.27 -19.25 -3.17
N VAL A 111 19.21 -18.42 -2.76
CA VAL A 111 19.87 -18.55 -1.45
C VAL A 111 18.85 -18.25 -0.34
N ALA A 112 18.50 -19.25 0.46
CA ALA A 112 17.46 -19.13 1.48
C ALA A 112 17.77 -18.03 2.52
N LEU A 113 16.72 -17.34 2.96
CA LEU A 113 16.78 -16.46 4.12
C LEU A 113 17.22 -17.24 5.36
N PRO A 114 18.28 -16.80 6.07
CA PRO A 114 18.63 -17.40 7.34
C PRO A 114 17.44 -17.25 8.29
N ALA A 115 17.06 -18.36 8.94
CA ALA A 115 15.98 -18.34 9.91
C ALA A 115 16.34 -17.35 11.03
N LEU A 116 15.39 -16.50 11.41
CA LEU A 116 15.54 -15.69 12.61
C LEU A 116 15.73 -16.63 13.81
N PRO A 117 16.69 -16.36 14.71
CA PRO A 117 16.88 -17.17 15.89
C PRO A 117 15.60 -17.18 16.74
N PRO A 118 15.16 -18.34 17.24
CA PRO A 118 13.95 -18.44 18.04
C PRO A 118 14.07 -17.58 19.31
N GLY A 119 13.04 -16.78 19.61
CA GLY A 119 12.99 -15.93 20.81
C GLY A 119 13.38 -14.46 20.61
N GLN A 120 13.76 -14.02 19.41
CA GLN A 120 13.81 -12.58 19.09
C GLN A 120 12.40 -12.05 18.77
N GLU A 121 11.63 -11.76 19.81
CA GLU A 121 10.38 -10.99 19.70
C GLU A 121 10.70 -9.57 19.24
N ARG A 122 10.70 -9.37 17.91
CA ARG A 122 11.11 -8.12 17.25
C ARG A 122 12.57 -7.79 17.60
N ALA A 123 13.46 -7.86 16.61
CA ALA A 123 14.71 -7.15 16.75
C ALA A 123 14.35 -5.68 17.05
N VAL A 124 14.50 -5.27 18.31
CA VAL A 124 14.77 -3.87 18.62
C VAL A 124 15.95 -3.58 17.71
N TYR A 125 15.73 -2.76 16.68
CA TYR A 125 16.81 -2.37 15.78
C TYR A 125 17.80 -1.61 16.66
N GLU A 126 18.76 -2.31 17.24
CA GLU A 126 19.91 -1.71 17.90
C GLU A 126 20.98 -1.52 16.83
N GLY A 127 21.66 -0.37 16.86
CA GLY A 127 22.69 -0.03 15.88
C GLY A 127 22.17 0.50 14.54
N ARG A 128 22.78 0.02 13.44
CA ARG A 128 22.74 0.66 12.11
C ARG A 128 21.33 0.79 11.52
N GLY A 129 20.46 -0.19 11.76
CA GLY A 129 19.08 -0.20 11.25
C GLY A 129 18.22 0.92 11.86
N ARG A 130 18.35 1.18 13.16
CA ARG A 130 17.67 2.31 13.82
C ARG A 130 18.29 3.64 13.44
N ALA A 131 19.62 3.71 13.31
CA ALA A 131 20.29 4.92 12.83
C ALA A 131 19.84 5.30 11.41
N LEU A 132 19.71 4.32 10.49
CA LEU A 132 19.19 4.55 9.15
C LEU A 132 17.73 4.99 9.16
N LEU A 133 16.88 4.32 9.94
CA LEU A 133 15.47 4.69 10.09
C LEU A 133 15.33 6.11 10.69
N GLN A 134 16.08 6.45 11.74
CA GLN A 134 16.13 7.80 12.29
C GLN A 134 16.67 8.84 11.29
N ALA A 135 17.70 8.50 10.51
CA ALA A 135 18.28 9.40 9.52
C ALA A 135 17.27 9.74 8.39
N VAL A 136 16.34 8.84 8.08
CA VAL A 136 15.22 9.11 7.15
C VAL A 136 13.94 9.58 7.88
N GLY A 137 14.03 9.93 9.16
CA GLY A 137 12.92 10.45 9.96
C GLY A 137 11.82 9.44 10.27
N ARG A 138 12.11 8.14 10.23
CA ARG A 138 11.17 7.05 10.56
C ARG A 138 11.52 6.44 11.90
N ASP A 139 10.62 6.51 12.86
CA ASP A 139 10.70 5.66 14.06
C ASP A 139 10.26 4.22 13.70
N PRO A 140 10.85 3.16 14.28
CA PRO A 140 10.44 1.78 14.00
C PRO A 140 9.04 1.45 14.55
N ILE A 141 8.47 2.34 15.36
CA ILE A 141 7.14 2.21 15.93
C ILE A 141 6.14 2.88 14.97
N SER A 142 5.52 2.04 14.13
CA SER A 142 4.37 2.32 13.26
C SER A 142 4.67 3.04 11.93
N ARG A 143 4.28 2.40 10.82
CA ARG A 143 4.16 3.01 9.48
C ARG A 143 3.15 4.19 9.43
N ARG A 144 2.45 4.46 10.54
CA ARG A 144 1.41 5.48 10.71
C ARG A 144 1.65 6.25 12.02
N PRO A 145 2.42 7.35 12.01
CA PRO A 145 2.71 8.14 13.21
C PRO A 145 1.45 8.70 13.90
N GLU A 146 0.34 8.81 13.18
CA GLU A 146 -0.96 9.20 13.72
C GLU A 146 -1.59 8.18 14.69
N PHE A 147 -1.01 6.99 14.84
CA PHE A 147 -1.47 5.95 15.76
C PHE A 147 -0.60 5.78 17.00
N THR A 148 0.39 6.64 17.22
CA THR A 148 1.31 6.57 18.36
C THR A 148 0.61 6.84 19.69
N ALA A 149 -0.37 7.76 19.73
CA ALA A 149 -1.19 8.00 20.92
C ALA A 149 -2.51 7.21 20.91
N ALA A 150 -3.10 7.04 22.11
CA ALA A 150 -4.49 6.62 22.24
C ALA A 150 -5.42 7.72 21.68
N CYS A 151 -6.55 7.33 21.09
CA CYS A 151 -7.52 8.28 20.56
C CYS A 151 -8.37 8.88 21.69
N PRO A 152 -8.34 10.19 21.97
CA PRO A 152 -9.17 10.79 23.03
C PRO A 152 -10.67 10.69 22.73
N TYR A 153 -11.04 10.63 21.45
CA TYR A 153 -12.44 10.63 21.01
C TYR A 153 -13.10 9.24 21.09
N CYS A 154 -12.45 8.22 20.53
CA CYS A 154 -13.03 6.87 20.43
C CYS A 154 -12.34 5.82 21.30
N LEU A 155 -11.37 6.23 22.14
CA LEU A 155 -10.62 5.37 23.07
C LEU A 155 -9.82 4.24 22.42
N ALA A 156 -9.58 4.30 21.11
CA ALA A 156 -8.74 3.32 20.42
C ALA A 156 -7.30 3.39 20.99
N ALA A 157 -6.78 2.24 21.42
CA ALA A 157 -5.42 2.13 21.95
C ALA A 157 -4.35 2.47 20.90
N PRO A 158 -3.12 2.85 21.33
CA PRO A 158 -1.98 3.04 20.43
C PRO A 158 -1.81 1.86 19.45
N GLY A 159 -1.53 2.16 18.18
CA GLY A 159 -1.38 1.16 17.11
C GLY A 159 -2.69 0.60 16.53
N HIS A 160 -3.83 0.74 17.20
CA HIS A 160 -5.13 0.30 16.67
C HIS A 160 -5.81 1.38 15.83
N PRO A 161 -6.54 1.06 14.75
CA PRO A 161 -7.28 2.06 13.99
C PRO A 161 -8.42 2.66 14.82
N CYS A 162 -8.81 3.89 14.50
CA CYS A 162 -9.99 4.51 15.10
C CYS A 162 -11.28 3.79 14.66
N ILE A 163 -12.30 3.84 15.53
CA ILE A 163 -13.63 3.29 15.26
C ILE A 163 -14.68 4.41 15.22
N ASN A 164 -15.67 4.30 14.34
CA ASN A 164 -16.80 5.24 14.29
C ASN A 164 -17.84 4.93 15.39
N GLY A 165 -18.89 5.76 15.50
CA GLY A 165 -19.98 5.55 16.46
C GLY A 165 -20.77 4.24 16.27
N LYS A 166 -20.59 3.54 15.14
CA LYS A 166 -21.17 2.22 14.84
C LYS A 166 -20.18 1.07 15.13
N GLY A 167 -19.00 1.35 15.70
CA GLY A 167 -17.97 0.36 15.98
C GLY A 167 -17.15 -0.11 14.76
N GLN A 168 -17.36 0.47 13.58
CA GLN A 168 -16.63 0.11 12.37
C GLN A 168 -15.29 0.83 12.29
N ARG A 169 -14.27 0.18 11.71
CA ARG A 169 -12.94 0.76 11.53
C ARG A 169 -12.99 1.92 10.54
N ARG A 170 -12.37 3.05 10.92
CA ARG A 170 -12.14 4.19 10.03
C ARG A 170 -10.86 3.99 9.23
N ARG A 171 -10.83 4.52 8.01
CA ARG A 171 -9.62 4.61 7.18
C ARG A 171 -8.58 5.55 7.82
N ASP A 172 -9.08 6.69 8.30
CA ASP A 172 -8.29 7.77 8.89
C ASP A 172 -8.47 7.89 10.40
N ALA A 173 -7.43 8.35 11.08
CA ALA A 173 -7.48 8.68 12.50
C ALA A 173 -8.46 9.83 12.75
N HIS A 174 -9.06 9.88 13.94
CA HIS A 174 -9.76 11.11 14.35
C HIS A 174 -8.77 12.28 14.44
N PRO A 175 -9.15 13.51 14.05
CA PRO A 175 -8.28 14.69 14.15
C PRO A 175 -7.66 14.85 15.55
N THR A 176 -8.44 14.63 16.61
CA THR A 176 -7.98 14.67 18.00
C THR A 176 -6.88 13.66 18.33
N ARG A 177 -6.84 12.51 17.63
CA ARG A 177 -5.75 11.54 17.78
C ARG A 177 -4.49 11.99 17.06
N ILE A 178 -4.62 12.65 15.92
CA ILE A 178 -3.48 13.19 15.17
C ILE A 178 -2.77 14.23 16.05
N GLU A 179 -3.53 15.13 16.67
CA GLU A 179 -3.01 16.11 17.63
C GLU A 179 -2.38 15.42 18.85
N ALA A 180 -3.05 14.45 19.46
CA ALA A 180 -2.48 13.70 20.60
C ALA A 180 -1.20 12.96 20.23
N SER A 181 -1.10 12.40 19.01
CA SER A 181 0.10 11.71 18.54
C SER A 181 1.23 12.68 18.25
N ARG A 182 0.93 13.90 17.77
CA ARG A 182 1.91 14.99 17.64
C ARG A 182 2.44 15.44 18.99
N ALA A 183 1.57 15.61 19.99
CA ALA A 183 1.97 15.94 21.36
C ALA A 183 2.90 14.88 21.95
N VAL A 184 2.53 13.60 21.84
CA VAL A 184 3.40 12.49 22.30
C VAL A 184 4.74 12.48 21.54
N ALA A 185 4.75 12.73 20.23
CA ALA A 185 5.98 12.82 19.45
C ALA A 185 6.86 14.02 19.86
N ALA A 186 6.26 15.10 20.34
CA ALA A 186 6.96 16.26 20.92
C ALA A 186 7.44 16.02 22.37
N GLY A 187 7.14 14.86 22.96
CA GLY A 187 7.45 14.57 24.36
C GLY A 187 6.48 15.20 25.36
N GLU A 188 5.35 15.73 24.89
CA GLU A 188 4.30 16.27 25.73
C GLU A 188 3.40 15.15 26.28
N ALA A 189 2.79 15.39 27.44
CA ALA A 189 1.83 14.45 28.00
C ALA A 189 0.61 14.32 27.07
N PRO A 190 0.06 13.10 26.91
CA PRO A 190 -1.12 12.89 26.08
C PRO A 190 -2.30 13.70 26.62
N VAL A 191 -3.05 14.32 25.70
CA VAL A 191 -4.19 15.18 26.05
C VAL A 191 -5.25 14.34 26.79
N ASP A 192 -5.53 14.71 28.04
CA ASP A 192 -6.57 14.08 28.84
C ASP A 192 -7.96 14.32 28.23
N ARG A 193 -8.74 13.26 28.07
CA ARG A 193 -10.10 13.33 27.52
C ARG A 193 -10.98 14.29 28.34
N HIS A 194 -10.84 14.26 29.66
CA HIS A 194 -11.66 15.13 30.52
C HIS A 194 -11.31 16.61 30.29
N ALA A 195 -10.03 16.93 30.13
CA ALA A 195 -9.58 18.27 29.75
C ALA A 195 -10.14 18.71 28.38
N VAL A 196 -10.19 17.82 27.38
CA VAL A 196 -10.81 18.13 26.07
C VAL A 196 -12.31 18.41 26.22
N GLU A 197 -13.02 17.61 27.01
CA GLU A 197 -14.47 17.78 27.24
C GLU A 197 -14.76 19.11 27.96
N ILE A 198 -14.00 19.46 28.99
CA ILE A 198 -14.10 20.75 29.70
C ILE A 198 -13.87 21.92 28.74
N GLU A 199 -12.83 21.86 27.91
CA GLU A 199 -12.52 22.92 26.96
C GLU A 199 -13.61 23.04 25.88
N GLN A 200 -14.15 21.92 25.38
CA GLN A 200 -15.28 21.94 24.44
C GLN A 200 -16.53 22.55 25.07
N GLU A 201 -16.84 22.23 26.32
CA GLU A 201 -17.97 22.80 27.03
C GLU A 201 -17.79 24.30 27.25
N ARG A 202 -16.58 24.73 27.62
CA ARG A 202 -16.22 26.16 27.72
C ARG A 202 -16.41 26.88 26.40
N ARG A 203 -15.96 26.31 25.26
CA ARG A 203 -16.17 26.90 23.93
C ARG A 203 -17.65 27.01 23.57
N ARG A 204 -18.44 25.97 23.86
CA ARG A 204 -19.90 26.01 23.64
C ARG A 204 -20.58 27.06 24.52
N ALA A 205 -20.17 27.20 25.78
CA ALA A 205 -20.70 28.21 26.68
C ALA A 205 -20.33 29.63 26.19
N ALA A 206 -19.09 29.85 25.78
CA ALA A 206 -18.64 31.13 25.21
C ALA A 206 -19.39 31.47 23.90
N ALA A 207 -19.61 30.48 23.02
CA ALA A 207 -20.39 30.66 21.82
C ALA A 207 -21.85 31.03 22.15
N ARG A 208 -22.50 30.32 23.08
CA ARG A 208 -23.86 30.66 23.54
C ARG A 208 -23.95 32.07 24.09
N ALA A 209 -23.03 32.46 24.97
CA ALA A 209 -22.98 33.81 25.52
C ALA A 209 -22.77 34.87 24.42
N HIS A 210 -21.92 34.60 23.44
CA HIS A 210 -21.76 35.48 22.28
C HIS A 210 -23.08 35.64 21.51
N PHE A 211 -23.81 34.54 21.25
CA PHE A 211 -25.11 34.60 20.58
C PHE A 211 -26.17 35.37 21.37
N GLU A 212 -26.15 35.28 22.70
CA GLU A 212 -27.06 36.05 23.57
C GLU A 212 -26.81 37.57 23.49
N HIS A 213 -25.56 37.98 23.21
CA HIS A 213 -25.15 39.38 23.09
C HIS A 213 -25.29 39.97 21.68
N LEU A 214 -25.66 39.18 20.67
CA LEU A 214 -25.88 39.69 19.32
C LEU A 214 -27.07 40.64 19.29
N THR A 215 -26.89 41.77 18.59
CA THR A 215 -27.97 42.72 18.31
C THR A 215 -28.95 42.14 17.29
N ASP A 216 -30.14 42.74 17.17
CA ASP A 216 -31.11 42.33 16.15
C ASP A 216 -30.56 42.52 14.72
N GLU A 217 -29.70 43.51 14.51
CA GLU A 217 -29.00 43.73 13.24
C GLU A 217 -28.01 42.59 12.95
N ASP A 218 -27.19 42.19 13.92
CA ASP A 218 -26.24 41.08 13.74
C ASP A 218 -26.97 39.76 13.50
N ARG A 219 -28.11 39.54 14.16
CA ARG A 219 -28.96 38.35 13.94
C ARG A 219 -29.57 38.35 12.55
N ALA A 220 -30.00 39.50 12.05
CA ALA A 220 -30.52 39.64 10.69
C ALA A 220 -29.43 39.35 9.65
N GLN A 221 -28.22 39.88 9.85
CA GLN A 221 -27.07 39.62 8.98
C GLN A 221 -26.68 38.13 8.98
N LEU A 222 -26.67 37.48 10.15
CA LEU A 222 -26.42 36.03 10.25
C LEU A 222 -27.49 35.21 9.53
N ALA A 223 -28.77 35.58 9.66
CA ALA A 223 -29.86 34.89 8.96
C ALA A 223 -29.75 35.05 7.43
N GLU A 224 -29.40 36.25 6.94
CA GLU A 224 -29.15 36.48 5.51
C GLU A 224 -27.96 35.66 5.01
N PHE A 225 -26.87 35.60 5.79
CA PHE A 225 -25.71 34.79 5.46
C PHE A 225 -26.03 33.27 5.43
N GLU A 226 -26.81 32.78 6.40
CA GLU A 226 -27.27 31.39 6.40
C GLU A 226 -28.16 31.07 5.19
N GLU A 227 -28.99 32.02 4.73
CA GLU A 227 -29.79 31.86 3.51
C GLU A 227 -28.91 31.84 2.26
N GLN A 228 -27.89 32.68 2.18
CA GLN A 228 -26.92 32.70 1.08
C GLN A 228 -26.16 31.37 0.98
N LEU A 229 -25.62 30.87 2.10
CA LEU A 229 -24.96 29.56 2.13
C LEU A 229 -25.90 28.43 1.71
N ARG A 230 -27.17 28.46 2.15
CA ARG A 230 -28.14 27.44 1.74
C ARG A 230 -28.40 27.45 0.24
N LYS A 231 -28.45 28.63 -0.40
CA LYS A 231 -28.61 28.75 -1.86
C LYS A 231 -27.37 28.22 -2.59
N GLU A 232 -26.18 28.64 -2.16
CA GLU A 232 -24.91 28.22 -2.77
C GLU A 232 -24.74 26.70 -2.72
N TYR A 233 -25.06 26.06 -1.59
CA TYR A 233 -24.96 24.60 -1.47
C TYR A 233 -26.06 23.83 -2.21
N ALA A 234 -27.27 24.40 -2.36
CA ALA A 234 -28.33 23.75 -3.15
C ALA A 234 -27.95 23.69 -4.63
N ASP A 235 -27.31 24.73 -5.16
CA ASP A 235 -26.88 24.79 -6.56
C ASP A 235 -25.72 23.82 -6.87
N THR A 236 -24.89 23.45 -5.88
CA THR A 236 -23.81 22.47 -6.06
C THR A 236 -24.27 21.02 -6.11
N ASP A 237 -25.32 20.65 -5.36
CA ASP A 237 -25.82 19.27 -5.35
C ASP A 237 -26.54 18.93 -6.68
N ASP A 238 -27.22 19.89 -7.32
CA ASP A 238 -27.87 19.70 -8.62
C ASP A 238 -26.87 19.55 -9.78
N ALA A 239 -25.62 20.00 -9.61
CA ALA A 239 -24.57 19.91 -10.63
C ALA A 239 -23.90 18.53 -10.70
N GLU A 240 -23.88 17.76 -9.61
CA GLU A 240 -23.22 16.44 -9.57
C GLU A 240 -24.07 15.28 -10.13
N ASP A 241 -25.38 15.47 -10.32
CA ASP A 241 -26.31 14.44 -10.83
C ASP A 241 -26.50 14.48 -12.37
N THR A 242 -25.77 15.33 -13.11
CA THR A 242 -25.90 15.48 -14.58
C THR A 242 -24.71 14.98 -15.43
N GLU A 243 -23.71 14.31 -14.83
CA GLU A 243 -22.62 13.60 -15.54
C GLU A 243 -22.67 12.07 -15.37
#